data_AF-A0ABD3PAF6-F1
#
_entry.id   AF-A0ABD3PAF6-F1
#
_cell.length_a   1.000
_cell.length_b   1.000
_cell.length_c   1.000
_cell.angle_alpha   90.00
_cell.angle_beta   90.00
_cell.angle_gamma   90.00
#
_symmetry.space_group_name_H-M   'P 1'
#
loop_
_entity.id
_entity.type
_entity.pdbx_description
1 polymer ?
#
loop_
_entity_poly.entity_id
_entity_poly.type
_entity_poly.pdbx_seq_one_letter_code
_entity_poly.pdbx_strand_id
1 'polypeptide(L)'
;MATIDGAQVYDADEPYVPPVKQSSTPMDFSKESYSNTYTKVADGVYVISQTHRPHLKDSMPELNSRGYVFEVSTQEDGKHLIMSGMPGSQSAGNVKQLEKDLGLALKLIVTSGDFHHMSMSGWLDAFPEAIFVHSALKFPTTRNGKEILANKKYKKRIILEKGFEMTSLKKYEDTIKFFAFNQFLVYPDAPFMTATEGKVGKGSTMSYLMKFPPCDQPFLAIWFYHIPTKQLVIEHNFNFFMSKEQLAKASSMLRMMMKTNDFSSCAKEKMPTGPKTEAGCKAHCEQMAEILKLDVRAINDYHTYPGVQIRIYSSQQDFVKDFGGLLAKTGENDPTGEKMFKLQNSSSGCGQIGKVVDGIPGCVGVYVLLGVRKARLPLEEWELLYGETLDNGTKTKVSKSKVNGDDVNRIKNEKMIDLDPATVILHKMNQYLHEASYETKNPPTIFNFYLWTMGVEIIKDLGWLSLPVMGIISWLLYGLEEIGHLIEQPFVPVTDRPSYLIEDSEDDEGKLNMMIELPRQCLMILGYWFVRWLRG
;
A
#
# COMPACT_ATOMS: atom_id res chain seq x y z
N MET A 1 -44.16 6.17 32.75
CA MET A 1 -43.02 5.50 33.41
C MET A 1 -43.11 4.03 33.03
N ALA A 2 -42.23 3.56 32.15
CA ALA A 2 -42.22 2.17 31.67
C ALA A 2 -41.21 1.37 32.49
N THR A 3 -41.66 0.28 33.10
CA THR A 3 -40.83 -0.73 33.79
C THR A 3 -40.39 -1.79 32.79
N ILE A 4 -39.09 -2.09 32.78
CA ILE A 4 -38.47 -3.15 31.99
C ILE A 4 -38.43 -4.40 32.90
N ASP A 5 -39.24 -5.40 32.57
CA ASP A 5 -39.13 -6.75 33.13
C ASP A 5 -38.59 -7.68 32.05
N GLY A 6 -37.46 -8.32 32.33
CA GLY A 6 -36.76 -9.19 31.38
C GLY A 6 -35.53 -9.85 32.00
N ALA A 7 -35.69 -10.47 33.17
CA ALA A 7 -34.68 -11.38 33.70
C ALA A 7 -34.88 -12.77 33.07
N GLN A 8 -33.92 -13.20 32.23
CA GLN A 8 -33.86 -14.58 31.77
C GLN A 8 -33.44 -15.47 32.95
N VAL A 9 -34.30 -16.44 33.28
CA VAL A 9 -34.01 -17.53 34.20
C VAL A 9 -33.16 -18.54 33.45
N TYR A 10 -31.93 -18.78 33.92
CA TYR A 10 -31.08 -19.86 33.42
C TYR A 10 -31.50 -21.18 34.08
N ASP A 11 -31.74 -22.21 33.26
CA ASP A 11 -32.01 -23.58 33.72
C ASP A 11 -30.79 -24.12 34.48
N ALA A 12 -31.02 -24.61 35.70
CA ALA A 12 -29.98 -24.94 36.68
C ALA A 12 -29.46 -26.39 36.60
N ASP A 13 -29.77 -27.14 35.54
CA ASP A 13 -29.52 -28.59 35.47
C ASP A 13 -28.37 -29.01 34.53
N GLU A 14 -27.61 -28.08 33.93
CA GLU A 14 -26.37 -28.46 33.23
C GLU A 14 -25.21 -28.64 34.23
N PRO A 15 -24.52 -29.80 34.23
CA PRO A 15 -23.36 -30.01 35.10
C PRO A 15 -22.26 -29.01 34.75
N TYR A 16 -22.04 -28.04 35.63
CA TYR A 16 -20.92 -27.11 35.57
C TYR A 16 -19.60 -27.89 35.54
N VAL A 17 -18.96 -27.95 34.37
CA VAL A 17 -17.61 -28.46 34.23
C VAL A 17 -16.66 -27.30 34.58
N PRO A 18 -15.96 -27.33 35.73
CA PRO A 18 -15.06 -26.25 36.07
C PRO A 18 -13.97 -26.15 35.00
N PRO A 19 -13.61 -24.93 34.55
CA PRO A 19 -12.56 -24.75 33.57
C PRO A 19 -11.27 -25.35 34.13
N VAL A 20 -10.63 -26.22 33.34
CA VAL A 20 -9.32 -26.80 33.64
C VAL A 20 -8.37 -25.66 33.97
N LYS A 21 -7.67 -25.71 35.12
CA LYS A 21 -6.61 -24.76 35.48
C LYS A 21 -5.52 -24.79 34.39
N GLN A 22 -5.66 -23.92 33.40
CA GLN A 22 -4.72 -23.81 32.29
C GLN A 22 -3.48 -23.05 32.75
N SER A 23 -2.32 -23.65 32.51
CA SER A 23 -1.04 -22.96 32.52
C SER A 23 -1.10 -21.83 31.49
N SER A 24 -1.00 -20.57 31.95
CA SER A 24 -1.06 -19.37 31.10
C SER A 24 0.25 -19.10 30.34
N THR A 25 1.06 -20.14 30.12
CA THR A 25 2.35 -20.01 29.45
C THR A 25 2.12 -19.84 27.94
N PRO A 26 2.73 -18.83 27.30
CA PRO A 26 2.73 -18.72 25.84
C PRO A 26 3.24 -19.98 25.15
N MET A 27 2.92 -20.14 23.87
CA MET A 27 3.44 -21.23 23.06
C MET A 27 4.98 -21.16 22.99
N ASP A 28 5.66 -22.28 23.21
CA ASP A 28 7.11 -22.40 23.13
C ASP A 28 7.54 -22.93 21.77
N PHE A 29 8.08 -22.05 20.94
CA PHE A 29 8.58 -22.39 19.61
C PHE A 29 10.04 -22.86 19.61
N SER A 30 10.75 -22.92 20.76
CA SER A 30 12.20 -23.18 20.82
C SER A 30 12.65 -24.50 20.16
N LYS A 31 11.74 -25.48 20.07
CA LYS A 31 11.96 -26.79 19.41
C LYS A 31 11.45 -26.86 17.98
N GLU A 32 10.81 -25.81 17.49
CA GLU A 32 10.27 -25.74 16.14
C GLU A 32 11.41 -25.77 15.12
N SER A 33 11.30 -26.64 14.12
CA SER A 33 12.25 -26.71 13.00
C SER A 33 11.55 -27.16 11.73
N TYR A 34 12.15 -26.87 10.58
CA TYR A 34 11.68 -27.35 9.29
C TYR A 34 11.88 -28.87 9.09
N SER A 35 12.74 -29.51 9.88
CA SER A 35 13.00 -30.95 9.80
C SER A 35 12.03 -31.79 10.63
N ASN A 36 11.30 -31.17 11.56
CA ASN A 36 10.33 -31.89 12.37
C ASN A 36 9.07 -32.19 11.54
N THR A 37 8.48 -33.37 11.74
CA THR A 37 7.15 -33.69 11.21
C THR A 37 6.14 -32.67 11.73
N TYR A 38 6.06 -32.51 13.05
CA TYR A 38 5.32 -31.47 13.75
C TYR A 38 6.03 -31.17 15.07
N THR A 39 5.74 -30.01 15.67
CA THR A 39 6.29 -29.61 16.97
C THR A 39 5.16 -29.29 17.92
N LYS A 40 5.12 -29.95 19.09
CA LYS A 40 4.21 -29.55 20.18
C LYS A 40 4.75 -28.27 20.83
N VAL A 41 4.00 -27.18 20.77
CA VAL A 41 4.40 -25.85 21.29
C VAL A 41 3.63 -25.47 22.55
N ALA A 42 2.51 -26.12 22.83
CA ALA A 42 1.80 -26.05 24.09
C ALA A 42 0.97 -27.33 24.28
N ASP A 43 0.35 -27.51 25.44
CA ASP A 43 -0.60 -28.60 25.63
C ASP A 43 -1.78 -28.47 24.66
N GLY A 44 -2.01 -29.53 23.87
CA GLY A 44 -3.02 -29.54 22.82
C GLY A 44 -2.71 -28.67 21.61
N VAL A 45 -1.50 -28.11 21.48
CA VAL A 45 -1.14 -27.26 20.33
C VAL A 45 0.12 -27.74 19.65
N TYR A 46 0.00 -27.94 18.34
CA TYR A 46 1.07 -28.42 17.46
C TYR A 46 1.26 -27.45 16.29
N VAL A 47 2.48 -27.40 15.77
CA VAL A 47 2.82 -26.55 14.64
C VAL A 47 3.55 -27.37 13.60
N ILE A 48 3.16 -27.17 12.35
CA ILE A 48 3.83 -27.73 11.18
C ILE A 48 4.47 -26.56 10.44
N SER A 49 5.77 -26.67 10.23
CA SER A 49 6.59 -25.61 9.66
C SER A 49 7.10 -26.04 8.29
N GLN A 50 7.06 -25.13 7.33
CA GLN A 50 7.60 -25.36 5.99
C GLN A 50 8.18 -24.08 5.41
N THR A 51 9.28 -24.20 4.69
CA THR A 51 9.81 -23.10 3.89
C THR A 51 8.98 -22.91 2.63
N HIS A 52 8.59 -21.66 2.36
CA HIS A 52 7.99 -21.29 1.09
C HIS A 52 8.53 -19.95 0.62
N ARG A 53 8.34 -19.67 -0.67
CA ARG A 53 8.61 -18.36 -1.25
C ARG A 53 7.28 -17.77 -1.73
N PRO A 54 6.97 -16.50 -1.40
CA PRO A 54 5.79 -15.84 -1.94
C PRO A 54 5.67 -16.03 -3.46
N HIS A 55 4.50 -16.48 -3.89
CA HIS A 55 4.18 -16.78 -5.30
C HIS A 55 5.12 -17.80 -5.97
N LEU A 56 5.81 -18.63 -5.18
CA LEU A 56 6.78 -19.63 -5.64
C LEU A 56 7.92 -19.02 -6.47
N LYS A 57 8.32 -17.78 -6.16
CA LYS A 57 9.39 -17.09 -6.88
C LYS A 57 10.71 -17.17 -6.14
N ASP A 58 11.73 -17.72 -6.79
CA ASP A 58 13.09 -17.81 -6.24
C ASP A 58 13.68 -16.46 -5.81
N SER A 59 13.23 -15.38 -6.45
CA SER A 59 13.67 -14.04 -6.10
C SER A 59 13.08 -13.48 -4.81
N MET A 60 11.99 -14.07 -4.31
CA MET A 60 11.34 -13.68 -3.05
C MET A 60 12.08 -14.28 -1.86
N PRO A 61 12.02 -13.67 -0.66
CA PRO A 61 12.68 -14.23 0.50
C PRO A 61 12.02 -15.57 0.87
N GLU A 62 12.82 -16.47 1.43
CA GLU A 62 12.28 -17.68 2.04
C GLU A 62 11.60 -17.29 3.35
N LEU A 63 10.32 -17.64 3.46
CA LEU A 63 9.47 -17.40 4.61
C LEU A 63 9.05 -18.75 5.20
N ASN A 64 8.70 -18.75 6.48
CA ASN A 64 7.96 -19.89 7.03
C ASN A 64 6.54 -19.91 6.45
N SER A 65 5.89 -21.05 6.54
CA SER A 65 4.47 -21.24 6.34
C SER A 65 4.03 -22.20 7.43
N ARG A 66 3.39 -21.65 8.46
CA ARG A 66 2.94 -22.42 9.62
C ARG A 66 1.51 -22.93 9.43
N GLY A 67 1.32 -24.17 9.87
CA GLY A 67 0.01 -24.73 10.17
C GLY A 67 -0.10 -24.96 11.66
N TYR A 68 -0.99 -24.24 12.33
CA TYR A 68 -1.28 -24.44 13.75
C TYR A 68 -2.39 -25.48 13.90
N VAL A 69 -2.15 -26.56 14.63
CA VAL A 69 -3.12 -27.64 14.86
C VAL A 69 -3.46 -27.68 16.34
N PHE A 70 -4.75 -27.72 16.65
CA PHE A 70 -5.27 -27.63 18.01
C PHE A 70 -6.13 -28.85 18.33
N GLU A 71 -5.92 -29.43 19.50
CA GLU A 71 -6.86 -30.33 20.14
C GLU A 71 -8.01 -29.51 20.73
N VAL A 72 -9.23 -29.76 20.25
CA VAL A 72 -10.45 -29.11 20.75
C VAL A 72 -11.47 -30.17 21.12
N SER A 73 -12.47 -29.79 21.92
CA SER A 73 -13.61 -30.63 22.23
C SER A 73 -14.88 -29.81 22.18
N THR A 74 -15.89 -30.31 21.47
CA THR A 74 -17.24 -29.71 21.45
C THR A 74 -18.27 -30.76 21.83
N GLN A 75 -19.47 -30.32 22.24
CA GLN A 75 -20.57 -31.25 22.55
C GLN A 75 -20.97 -32.09 21.34
N GLU A 76 -20.96 -31.50 20.14
CA GLU A 76 -21.37 -32.15 18.88
C GLU A 76 -20.32 -33.16 18.38
N ASP A 77 -19.04 -32.79 18.42
CA ASP A 77 -17.99 -33.51 17.69
C ASP A 77 -17.08 -34.36 18.58
N GLY A 78 -17.20 -34.22 19.91
CA GLY A 78 -16.25 -34.77 20.87
C GLY A 78 -14.85 -34.17 20.69
N LYS A 79 -13.82 -34.88 21.16
CA LYS A 79 -12.42 -34.47 21.02
C LYS A 79 -11.93 -34.70 19.58
N HIS A 80 -11.34 -33.68 18.96
CA HIS A 80 -10.85 -33.74 17.58
C HIS A 80 -9.78 -32.67 17.31
N LEU A 81 -9.23 -32.65 16.09
CA LEU A 81 -8.27 -31.64 15.64
C LEU A 81 -8.93 -30.59 14.76
N ILE A 82 -8.52 -29.34 14.94
CA ILE A 82 -8.75 -28.25 13.98
C ILE A 82 -7.42 -27.60 13.62
N MET A 83 -7.30 -27.06 12.42
CA MET A 83 -6.07 -26.45 11.92
C MET A 83 -6.31 -25.02 11.45
N SER A 84 -5.37 -24.11 11.71
CA SER A 84 -5.34 -22.75 11.18
C SER A 84 -4.06 -22.51 10.39
N GLY A 85 -4.20 -21.97 9.18
CA GLY A 85 -3.13 -21.86 8.20
C GLY A 85 -2.95 -23.14 7.39
N MET A 86 -2.42 -23.01 6.17
CA MET A 86 -2.16 -24.13 5.27
C MET A 86 -0.75 -24.00 4.68
N PRO A 87 0.25 -24.70 5.25
CA PRO A 87 1.52 -24.92 4.57
C PRO A 87 1.32 -25.59 3.22
N GLY A 88 2.37 -25.69 2.40
CA GLY A 88 2.26 -26.36 1.10
C GLY A 88 1.78 -27.80 1.22
N SER A 89 1.11 -28.30 0.18
CA SER A 89 0.32 -29.55 0.25
C SER A 89 1.13 -30.79 0.67
N GLN A 90 2.44 -30.80 0.42
CA GLN A 90 3.37 -31.83 0.90
C GLN A 90 3.42 -31.97 2.44
N SER A 91 3.03 -30.93 3.19
CA SER A 91 2.91 -30.97 4.66
C SER A 91 1.65 -31.69 5.15
N ALA A 92 0.72 -32.07 4.28
CA ALA A 92 -0.47 -32.82 4.66
C ALA A 92 -0.11 -34.19 5.28
N GLY A 93 0.98 -34.82 4.84
CA GLY A 93 1.48 -36.07 5.43
C GLY A 93 1.84 -35.92 6.92
N ASN A 94 2.31 -34.74 7.32
CA ASN A 94 2.69 -34.47 8.71
C ASN A 94 1.46 -34.38 9.62
N VAL A 95 0.36 -33.78 9.14
CA VAL A 95 -0.91 -33.77 9.90
C VAL A 95 -1.50 -35.17 9.99
N LYS A 96 -1.43 -35.99 8.93
CA LYS A 96 -1.90 -37.39 8.99
C LYS A 96 -1.11 -38.21 10.01
N GLN A 97 0.20 -37.97 10.11
CA GLN A 97 1.01 -38.60 11.13
C GLN A 97 0.57 -38.14 12.54
N LEU A 98 0.28 -36.86 12.73
CA LEU A 98 -0.26 -36.33 13.99
C LEU A 98 -1.64 -36.93 14.35
N GLU A 99 -2.56 -37.08 13.38
CA GLU A 99 -3.86 -37.74 13.60
C GLU A 99 -3.67 -39.16 14.13
N LYS A 100 -2.72 -39.91 13.54
CA LYS A 100 -2.38 -41.28 13.96
C LYS A 100 -1.78 -41.30 15.36
N ASP A 101 -0.86 -40.38 15.66
CA ASP A 101 -0.14 -40.35 16.94
C ASP A 101 -1.06 -39.96 18.10
N LEU A 102 -2.09 -39.15 17.85
CA LEU A 102 -3.08 -38.73 18.86
C LEU A 102 -4.36 -39.58 18.88
N GLY A 103 -4.62 -40.35 17.82
CA GLY A 103 -5.90 -41.03 17.63
C GLY A 103 -7.07 -40.05 17.45
N LEU A 104 -6.81 -38.87 16.89
CA LEU A 104 -7.80 -37.79 16.69
C LEU A 104 -7.87 -37.43 15.21
N ALA A 105 -9.08 -37.20 14.70
CA ALA A 105 -9.29 -36.78 13.32
C ALA A 105 -9.26 -35.25 13.16
N LEU A 106 -8.68 -34.77 12.06
CA LEU A 106 -8.79 -33.39 11.60
C LEU A 106 -10.15 -33.17 10.94
N LYS A 107 -11.01 -32.40 11.62
CA LYS A 107 -12.37 -32.12 11.13
C LYS A 107 -12.48 -30.77 10.41
N LEU A 108 -11.56 -29.84 10.67
CA LEU A 108 -11.68 -28.46 10.20
C LEU A 108 -10.32 -27.84 9.86
N ILE A 109 -10.26 -27.13 8.74
CA ILE A 109 -9.11 -26.31 8.34
C ILE A 109 -9.60 -24.88 8.09
N VAL A 110 -9.13 -23.94 8.91
CA VAL A 110 -9.35 -22.51 8.75
C VAL A 110 -8.15 -21.94 7.99
N THR A 111 -8.39 -21.42 6.79
CA THR A 111 -7.32 -20.79 6.02
C THR A 111 -6.89 -19.49 6.69
N SER A 112 -5.64 -19.08 6.48
CA SER A 112 -5.12 -17.79 6.96
C SER A 112 -5.74 -16.58 6.22
N GLY A 113 -6.51 -16.81 5.16
CA GLY A 113 -7.17 -15.75 4.41
C GLY A 113 -6.88 -15.83 2.92
N ASP A 114 -7.09 -14.72 2.21
CA ASP A 114 -7.15 -14.68 0.75
C ASP A 114 -5.82 -14.90 0.00
N PHE A 115 -4.66 -14.87 0.69
CA PHE A 115 -3.36 -15.11 0.05
C PHE A 115 -2.94 -16.58 0.04
N HIS A 116 -3.62 -17.45 0.79
CA HIS A 116 -3.13 -18.80 1.12
C HIS A 116 -3.96 -19.93 0.53
N HIS A 117 -4.52 -19.73 -0.67
CA HIS A 117 -5.35 -20.75 -1.31
C HIS A 117 -4.56 -21.71 -2.23
N MET A 118 -3.32 -21.39 -2.59
CA MET A 118 -2.54 -22.08 -3.63
C MET A 118 -2.41 -23.59 -3.43
N SER A 119 -2.33 -24.03 -2.18
CA SER A 119 -2.15 -25.42 -1.76
C SER A 119 -3.47 -26.14 -1.47
N MET A 120 -4.60 -25.41 -1.48
CA MET A 120 -5.87 -25.86 -0.92
C MET A 120 -6.42 -27.13 -1.60
N SER A 121 -6.22 -27.31 -2.91
CA SER A 121 -6.64 -28.54 -3.60
C SER A 121 -5.96 -29.80 -3.04
N GLY A 122 -4.64 -29.73 -2.80
CA GLY A 122 -3.88 -30.84 -2.20
C GLY A 122 -4.35 -31.16 -0.79
N TRP A 123 -4.68 -30.14 0.01
CA TRP A 123 -5.28 -30.33 1.35
C TRP A 123 -6.69 -30.93 1.28
N LEU A 124 -7.52 -30.45 0.35
CA LEU A 124 -8.87 -30.99 0.11
C LEU A 124 -8.83 -32.47 -0.27
N ASP A 125 -7.83 -32.90 -1.04
CA ASP A 125 -7.63 -34.32 -1.39
C ASP A 125 -7.08 -35.14 -0.22
N ALA A 126 -6.16 -34.57 0.56
CA ALA A 126 -5.54 -35.25 1.68
C ALA A 126 -6.54 -35.52 2.82
N PHE A 127 -7.47 -34.61 3.09
CA PHE A 127 -8.45 -34.68 4.17
C PHE A 127 -9.88 -34.64 3.61
N PRO A 128 -10.40 -35.79 3.10
CA PRO A 128 -11.69 -35.84 2.41
C PRO A 128 -12.89 -35.50 3.31
N GLU A 129 -12.76 -35.71 4.62
CA GLU A 129 -13.81 -35.47 5.61
C GLU A 129 -13.71 -34.10 6.30
N ALA A 130 -12.61 -33.37 6.12
CA ALA A 130 -12.44 -32.06 6.74
C ALA A 130 -13.26 -30.99 6.01
N ILE A 131 -13.84 -30.08 6.79
CA ILE A 131 -14.45 -28.83 6.33
C ILE A 131 -13.38 -27.75 6.27
N PHE A 132 -13.47 -26.89 5.26
CA PHE A 132 -12.56 -25.78 5.04
C PHE A 132 -13.30 -24.47 5.22
N VAL A 133 -12.76 -23.56 6.02
CA VAL A 133 -13.31 -22.21 6.18
C VAL A 133 -12.38 -21.22 5.50
N HIS A 134 -12.92 -20.48 4.53
CA HIS A 134 -12.17 -19.55 3.70
C HIS A 134 -12.94 -18.25 3.50
N SER A 135 -12.24 -17.19 3.13
CA SER A 135 -12.82 -15.94 2.65
C SER A 135 -13.79 -16.11 1.46
N ALA A 136 -14.92 -15.42 1.51
CA ALA A 136 -15.86 -15.22 0.42
C ALA A 136 -15.51 -13.99 -0.45
N LEU A 137 -14.48 -13.23 -0.11
CA LEU A 137 -14.16 -11.95 -0.75
C LEU A 137 -13.32 -12.16 -2.01
N LYS A 138 -12.01 -12.34 -1.87
CA LYS A 138 -11.12 -12.45 -3.02
C LYS A 138 -11.05 -13.87 -3.57
N PHE A 139 -10.99 -14.89 -2.71
CA PHE A 139 -10.82 -16.30 -3.12
C PHE A 139 -11.73 -16.72 -4.30
N PRO A 140 -13.07 -16.51 -4.29
CA PRO A 140 -13.94 -16.92 -5.39
C PRO A 140 -13.65 -16.25 -6.74
N THR A 141 -12.95 -15.11 -6.72
CA THR A 141 -12.60 -14.36 -7.93
C THR A 141 -11.25 -14.76 -8.51
N THR A 142 -10.39 -15.36 -7.68
CA THR A 142 -9.06 -15.84 -8.09
C THR A 142 -9.18 -17.01 -9.06
N ARG A 143 -8.16 -17.22 -9.90
CA ARG A 143 -8.14 -18.37 -10.82
C ARG A 143 -8.22 -19.70 -10.07
N ASN A 144 -7.43 -19.85 -9.00
CA ASN A 144 -7.43 -21.06 -8.19
C ASN A 144 -8.78 -21.30 -7.51
N GLY A 145 -9.37 -20.25 -6.92
CA GLY A 145 -10.66 -20.38 -6.25
C GLY A 145 -11.78 -20.72 -7.22
N LYS A 146 -11.78 -20.18 -8.44
CA LYS A 146 -12.71 -20.59 -9.51
C LYS A 146 -12.57 -22.08 -9.84
N GLU A 147 -11.34 -22.57 -10.02
CA GLU A 147 -11.08 -23.99 -10.30
C GLU A 147 -11.55 -24.89 -9.15
N ILE A 148 -11.23 -24.54 -7.89
CA ILE A 148 -11.64 -25.28 -6.70
C ILE A 148 -13.17 -25.29 -6.54
N LEU A 149 -13.81 -24.13 -6.70
CA LEU A 149 -15.26 -24.00 -6.52
C LEU A 149 -16.07 -24.60 -7.69
N ALA A 150 -15.46 -24.78 -8.86
CA ALA A 150 -16.07 -25.52 -9.96
C ALA A 150 -16.17 -27.04 -9.66
N ASN A 151 -15.27 -27.56 -8.83
CA ASN A 151 -15.32 -28.95 -8.38
C ASN A 151 -16.40 -29.13 -7.30
N LYS A 152 -17.51 -29.80 -7.65
CA LYS A 152 -18.64 -30.05 -6.73
C LYS A 152 -18.25 -30.78 -5.43
N LYS A 153 -17.27 -31.70 -5.48
CA LYS A 153 -16.79 -32.45 -4.30
C LYS A 153 -15.99 -31.55 -3.35
N TYR A 154 -15.29 -30.56 -3.88
CA TYR A 154 -14.56 -29.58 -3.07
C TYR A 154 -15.51 -28.54 -2.50
N LYS A 155 -16.33 -27.93 -3.36
CA LYS A 155 -17.27 -26.87 -2.98
C LYS A 155 -18.17 -27.24 -1.79
N LYS A 156 -18.66 -28.47 -1.72
CA LYS A 156 -19.54 -28.93 -0.61
C LYS A 156 -18.86 -28.92 0.77
N ARG A 157 -17.53 -28.85 0.82
CA ARG A 157 -16.73 -28.86 2.05
C ARG A 157 -16.15 -27.48 2.39
N ILE A 158 -16.47 -26.46 1.61
CA ILE A 158 -15.91 -25.11 1.79
C ILE A 158 -17.02 -24.19 2.30
N ILE A 159 -16.81 -23.64 3.49
CA ILE A 159 -17.60 -22.55 4.06
C ILE A 159 -16.91 -21.25 3.68
N LEU A 160 -17.66 -20.34 3.04
CA LEU A 160 -17.18 -19.03 2.63
C LEU A 160 -17.69 -17.95 3.58
N GLU A 161 -16.78 -17.32 4.33
CA GLU A 161 -17.04 -16.28 5.33
C GLU A 161 -16.68 -14.89 4.79
N LYS A 162 -17.46 -13.87 5.19
CA LYS A 162 -17.28 -12.47 4.71
C LYS A 162 -17.24 -11.42 5.81
N GLY A 163 -17.79 -11.75 6.97
CA GLY A 163 -17.92 -10.84 8.10
C GLY A 163 -16.71 -10.91 9.03
N PHE A 164 -16.66 -9.98 9.99
CA PHE A 164 -15.66 -10.00 11.05
C PHE A 164 -15.73 -11.25 11.91
N GLU A 165 -16.96 -11.55 12.34
CA GLU A 165 -17.27 -12.75 13.11
C GLU A 165 -17.39 -13.94 12.16
N MET A 166 -16.60 -14.97 12.43
CA MET A 166 -16.66 -16.23 11.70
C MET A 166 -17.69 -17.13 12.36
N THR A 167 -18.96 -17.01 11.93
CA THR A 167 -20.11 -17.64 12.62
C THR A 167 -19.96 -19.16 12.67
N SER A 168 -19.43 -19.77 11.59
CA SER A 168 -19.14 -21.21 11.53
C SER A 168 -18.12 -21.70 12.56
N LEU A 169 -17.37 -20.79 13.19
CA LEU A 169 -16.31 -21.10 14.16
C LEU A 169 -16.70 -20.81 15.62
N LYS A 170 -17.88 -20.24 15.89
CA LYS A 170 -18.30 -19.84 17.25
C LYS A 170 -18.27 -21.00 18.25
N LYS A 171 -18.57 -22.22 17.83
CA LYS A 171 -18.53 -23.42 18.70
C LYS A 171 -17.14 -23.76 19.27
N TYR A 172 -16.08 -23.09 18.79
CA TYR A 172 -14.71 -23.28 19.27
C TYR A 172 -14.22 -22.12 20.15
N GLU A 173 -15.05 -21.11 20.41
CA GLU A 173 -14.62 -19.83 20.98
C GLU A 173 -14.10 -19.90 22.41
N ASP A 174 -14.36 -21.00 23.13
CA ASP A 174 -13.82 -21.28 24.46
C ASP A 174 -12.33 -21.70 24.42
N THR A 175 -11.86 -22.16 23.26
CA THR A 175 -10.46 -22.54 23.05
C THR A 175 -9.75 -21.57 22.09
N ILE A 176 -10.41 -21.21 20.99
CA ILE A 176 -9.85 -20.38 19.91
C ILE A 176 -10.88 -19.39 19.42
N LYS A 177 -10.54 -18.10 19.47
CA LYS A 177 -11.34 -17.03 18.87
C LYS A 177 -10.72 -16.65 17.53
N PHE A 178 -11.52 -16.66 16.46
CA PHE A 178 -11.09 -16.24 15.13
C PHE A 178 -11.64 -14.85 14.81
N PHE A 179 -10.82 -14.03 14.17
CA PHE A 179 -11.17 -12.66 13.76
C PHE A 179 -10.84 -12.49 12.28
N ALA A 180 -11.78 -11.98 11.48
CA ALA A 180 -11.60 -11.85 10.05
C ALA A 180 -11.62 -10.38 9.59
N PHE A 181 -10.43 -9.82 9.34
CA PHE A 181 -10.25 -8.43 8.93
C PHE A 181 -10.49 -8.29 7.43
N ASN A 182 -11.55 -7.58 7.03
CA ASN A 182 -12.06 -7.53 5.66
C ASN A 182 -11.93 -6.17 4.96
N GLN A 183 -11.32 -5.18 5.62
CA GLN A 183 -11.27 -3.80 5.14
C GLN A 183 -10.00 -3.47 4.33
N PHE A 184 -9.03 -4.38 4.33
CA PHE A 184 -7.79 -4.19 3.58
C PHE A 184 -8.02 -4.43 2.09
N LEU A 185 -7.29 -3.66 1.28
CA LEU A 185 -7.32 -3.75 -0.16
C LEU A 185 -6.00 -4.31 -0.68
N VAL A 186 -6.12 -5.14 -1.71
CA VAL A 186 -5.01 -5.77 -2.42
C VAL A 186 -5.23 -5.63 -3.92
N TYR A 187 -4.20 -5.94 -4.69
CA TYR A 187 -4.32 -6.03 -6.14
C TYR A 187 -5.27 -7.18 -6.54
N PRO A 188 -6.05 -7.05 -7.62
CA PRO A 188 -6.76 -8.17 -8.23
C PRO A 188 -5.83 -9.33 -8.55
N ASP A 189 -6.33 -10.57 -8.47
CA ASP A 189 -5.56 -11.74 -8.91
C ASP A 189 -5.16 -11.58 -10.38
N ALA A 190 -3.88 -11.28 -10.60
CA ALA A 190 -3.39 -10.93 -11.90
C ALA A 190 -3.15 -12.19 -12.76
N PRO A 191 -3.24 -12.11 -14.10
CA PRO A 191 -3.07 -13.27 -14.98
C PRO A 191 -1.69 -13.96 -14.82
N PHE A 192 -0.70 -13.26 -14.26
CA PHE A 192 0.66 -13.74 -14.00
C PHE A 192 0.88 -14.39 -12.63
N MET A 193 -0.12 -14.40 -11.73
CA MET A 193 -0.02 -15.19 -10.50
C MET A 193 -0.03 -16.68 -10.85
N THR A 194 0.48 -17.54 -9.99
CA THR A 194 0.43 -18.98 -10.21
C THR A 194 -0.98 -19.49 -9.92
N ALA A 195 -1.51 -20.41 -10.74
CA ALA A 195 -2.86 -20.96 -10.53
C ALA A 195 -2.90 -21.97 -9.38
N THR A 196 -1.89 -22.84 -9.29
CA THR A 196 -1.76 -23.90 -8.29
C THR A 196 -0.28 -24.08 -7.93
N GLU A 197 -0.02 -24.81 -6.85
CA GLU A 197 1.34 -25.32 -6.57
C GLU A 197 1.90 -26.06 -7.80
N GLY A 198 3.21 -25.91 -8.03
CA GLY A 198 3.94 -26.58 -9.12
C GLY A 198 3.96 -25.86 -10.47
N LYS A 199 3.18 -24.79 -10.67
CA LYS A 199 3.24 -23.97 -11.90
C LYS A 199 4.06 -22.70 -11.69
N VAL A 200 5.38 -22.79 -11.64
CA VAL A 200 6.26 -21.63 -11.40
C VAL A 200 6.35 -20.74 -12.64
N GLY A 201 6.00 -19.45 -12.49
CA GLY A 201 6.15 -18.46 -13.56
C GLY A 201 7.61 -17.99 -13.70
N LYS A 202 8.20 -18.13 -14.88
CA LYS A 202 9.53 -17.59 -15.21
C LYS A 202 9.43 -16.09 -15.50
N GLY A 203 9.60 -15.24 -14.48
CA GLY A 203 9.59 -13.78 -14.66
C GLY A 203 10.48 -13.07 -13.64
N SER A 204 11.12 -11.97 -14.06
CA SER A 204 11.99 -11.18 -13.17
C SER A 204 11.19 -10.48 -12.06
N THR A 205 11.83 -10.26 -10.92
CA THR A 205 11.25 -9.56 -9.75
C THR A 205 10.81 -8.15 -10.10
N MET A 206 11.61 -7.43 -10.88
CA MET A 206 11.29 -6.05 -11.28
C MET A 206 10.06 -6.02 -12.20
N SER A 207 9.95 -6.95 -13.16
CA SER A 207 8.73 -7.08 -13.95
C SER A 207 7.52 -7.44 -13.08
N TYR A 208 7.72 -8.18 -12.00
CA TYR A 208 6.63 -8.52 -11.09
C TYR A 208 6.14 -7.30 -10.30
N LEU A 209 7.07 -6.55 -9.70
CA LEU A 209 6.78 -5.35 -8.93
C LEU A 209 6.13 -4.24 -9.78
N MET A 210 6.61 -4.03 -11.01
CA MET A 210 6.04 -3.02 -11.92
C MET A 210 4.66 -3.38 -12.47
N LYS A 211 4.22 -4.64 -12.32
CA LYS A 211 2.94 -5.12 -12.86
C LYS A 211 1.81 -5.12 -11.85
N PHE A 212 2.03 -4.63 -10.63
CA PHE A 212 0.95 -4.58 -9.64
C PHE A 212 -0.08 -3.52 -10.05
N PRO A 213 -1.33 -3.93 -10.35
CA PRO A 213 -2.41 -2.97 -10.54
C PRO A 213 -2.74 -2.27 -9.21
N PRO A 214 -3.60 -1.23 -9.23
CA PRO A 214 -4.09 -0.60 -8.02
C PRO A 214 -4.61 -1.62 -7.00
N CYS A 215 -4.37 -1.38 -5.71
CA CYS A 215 -4.95 -2.18 -4.63
C CYS A 215 -6.38 -1.70 -4.34
N ASP A 216 -7.34 -2.28 -5.05
CA ASP A 216 -8.77 -1.96 -4.96
C ASP A 216 -9.66 -3.18 -4.64
N GLN A 217 -9.08 -4.37 -4.60
CA GLN A 217 -9.81 -5.60 -4.29
C GLN A 217 -9.86 -5.83 -2.77
N PRO A 218 -11.04 -6.02 -2.17
CA PRO A 218 -11.16 -6.41 -0.77
C PRO A 218 -10.44 -7.74 -0.47
N PHE A 219 -9.80 -7.79 0.69
CA PHE A 219 -9.03 -8.92 1.17
C PHE A 219 -9.45 -9.26 2.61
N LEU A 220 -9.56 -10.56 2.89
CA LEU A 220 -9.78 -11.09 4.24
C LEU A 220 -8.48 -11.65 4.81
N ALA A 221 -8.01 -11.10 5.93
CA ALA A 221 -6.98 -11.68 6.79
C ALA A 221 -7.64 -12.36 7.98
N ILE A 222 -7.31 -13.63 8.25
CA ILE A 222 -7.88 -14.38 9.37
C ILE A 222 -6.85 -14.52 10.48
N TRP A 223 -7.15 -13.90 11.61
CA TRP A 223 -6.37 -13.98 12.85
C TRP A 223 -7.00 -15.01 13.77
N PHE A 224 -6.21 -15.51 14.70
CA PHE A 224 -6.77 -16.25 15.83
C PHE A 224 -6.11 -15.88 17.15
N TYR A 225 -6.88 -16.00 18.22
CA TYR A 225 -6.43 -15.90 19.59
C TYR A 225 -6.69 -17.22 20.31
N HIS A 226 -5.61 -17.89 20.71
CA HIS A 226 -5.68 -19.11 21.50
C HIS A 226 -5.79 -18.74 22.97
N ILE A 227 -6.95 -19.01 23.57
CA ILE A 227 -7.30 -18.58 24.94
C ILE A 227 -6.35 -19.17 25.98
N PRO A 228 -6.07 -20.48 25.99
CA PRO A 228 -5.25 -21.09 27.03
C PRO A 228 -3.85 -20.50 27.15
N THR A 229 -3.18 -20.32 26.00
CA THR A 229 -1.80 -19.80 25.95
C THR A 229 -1.75 -18.28 25.80
N LYS A 230 -2.91 -17.62 25.67
CA LYS A 230 -3.03 -16.17 25.45
C LYS A 230 -2.20 -15.68 24.25
N GLN A 231 -2.12 -16.51 23.22
CA GLN A 231 -1.33 -16.27 22.03
C GLN A 231 -2.21 -15.67 20.94
N LEU A 232 -1.84 -14.51 20.42
CA LEU A 232 -2.43 -13.94 19.22
C LEU A 232 -1.56 -14.33 18.00
N VAL A 233 -2.19 -14.79 16.94
CA VAL A 233 -1.54 -15.02 15.64
C VAL A 233 -2.22 -14.13 14.60
N ILE A 234 -1.39 -13.31 13.95
CA ILE A 234 -1.81 -12.27 13.01
C ILE A 234 -1.44 -12.64 11.57
N GLU A 235 -1.89 -11.83 10.62
CA GLU A 235 -1.78 -12.08 9.17
C GLU A 235 -1.32 -10.82 8.40
N HIS A 236 -1.24 -10.93 7.06
CA HIS A 236 -0.83 -9.93 6.06
C HIS A 236 -1.34 -8.49 6.19
N ASN A 237 -2.32 -8.18 7.05
CA ASN A 237 -2.58 -6.78 7.42
C ASN A 237 -1.45 -6.19 8.29
N PHE A 238 -0.44 -6.99 8.63
CA PHE A 238 0.86 -6.58 9.16
C PHE A 238 2.01 -7.02 8.26
N ASN A 239 3.10 -6.28 8.29
CA ASN A 239 4.33 -6.63 7.57
C ASN A 239 4.91 -7.93 8.13
N PHE A 240 5.52 -8.73 7.25
CA PHE A 240 6.24 -9.94 7.66
C PHE A 240 7.33 -9.60 8.66
N PHE A 241 7.27 -10.24 9.83
CA PHE A 241 8.39 -10.16 10.75
C PHE A 241 9.54 -11.01 10.21
N MET A 242 10.64 -10.37 9.85
CA MET A 242 11.85 -11.04 9.38
C MET A 242 13.02 -10.75 10.29
N SER A 243 13.65 -11.81 10.80
CA SER A 243 14.87 -11.65 11.57
C SER A 243 16.03 -11.15 10.68
N LYS A 244 17.11 -10.68 11.32
CA LYS A 244 18.33 -10.28 10.59
C LYS A 244 18.91 -11.46 9.80
N GLU A 245 18.88 -12.64 10.39
CA GLU A 245 19.38 -13.89 9.81
C GLU A 245 18.54 -14.32 8.61
N GLN A 246 17.22 -14.17 8.69
CA GLN A 246 16.32 -14.43 7.57
C GLN A 246 16.55 -13.45 6.41
N LEU A 247 16.60 -12.15 6.70
CA LEU A 247 16.81 -11.14 5.67
C LEU A 247 18.20 -11.28 5.02
N ALA A 248 19.22 -11.72 5.76
CA ALA A 248 20.55 -11.98 5.20
C ALA A 248 20.54 -13.00 4.03
N LYS A 249 19.59 -13.95 4.04
CA LYS A 249 19.41 -14.94 2.96
C LYS A 249 18.64 -14.40 1.75
N ALA A 250 18.00 -13.24 1.87
CA ALA A 250 17.28 -12.62 0.75
C ALA A 250 18.24 -12.03 -0.29
N SER A 251 17.73 -11.75 -1.49
CA SER A 251 18.51 -11.07 -2.54
C SER A 251 18.96 -9.68 -2.10
N SER A 252 20.07 -9.18 -2.66
CA SER A 252 20.60 -7.84 -2.32
C SER A 252 19.56 -6.73 -2.45
N MET A 253 18.73 -6.79 -3.50
CA MET A 253 17.63 -5.85 -3.73
C MET A 253 16.61 -5.89 -2.59
N LEU A 254 16.16 -7.07 -2.18
CA LEU A 254 15.19 -7.21 -1.08
C LEU A 254 15.78 -6.77 0.26
N ARG A 255 17.07 -7.01 0.51
CA ARG A 255 17.75 -6.51 1.71
C ARG A 255 17.75 -4.99 1.81
N MET A 256 17.76 -4.29 0.67
CA MET A 256 17.64 -2.82 0.64
C MET A 256 16.20 -2.34 0.82
N MET A 257 15.21 -3.13 0.40
CA MET A 257 13.80 -2.74 0.43
C MET A 257 13.08 -3.08 1.74
N MET A 258 13.54 -4.11 2.45
CA MET A 258 12.85 -4.64 3.63
C MET A 258 13.62 -4.31 4.92
N LYS A 259 12.88 -4.10 6.00
CA LYS A 259 13.44 -3.82 7.33
C LYS A 259 13.51 -5.10 8.17
N THR A 260 14.58 -5.26 8.93
CA THR A 260 14.72 -6.37 9.88
C THR A 260 13.96 -6.09 11.16
N ASN A 261 13.35 -7.13 11.73
CA ASN A 261 12.57 -7.09 12.97
C ASN A 261 11.44 -6.04 12.93
N ASP A 262 10.99 -5.68 11.74
CA ASP A 262 9.91 -4.73 11.58
C ASP A 262 8.60 -5.41 11.97
N PHE A 263 7.85 -4.73 12.82
CA PHE A 263 6.52 -5.14 13.22
C PHE A 263 5.66 -3.89 13.11
N SER A 264 4.91 -3.79 12.02
CA SER A 264 4.11 -2.63 11.68
C SER A 264 2.87 -3.08 10.92
N SER A 265 1.78 -2.34 11.10
CA SER A 265 0.58 -2.52 10.30
C SER A 265 0.84 -2.09 8.85
N CYS A 266 0.25 -2.83 7.92
CA CYS A 266 0.23 -2.50 6.50
C CYS A 266 -0.78 -1.41 6.16
N ALA A 267 -1.53 -0.86 7.12
CA ALA A 267 -2.60 0.09 6.84
C ALA A 267 -2.16 1.25 5.93
N LYS A 268 -0.94 1.77 6.11
CA LYS A 268 -0.39 2.88 5.29
C LYS A 268 0.55 2.42 4.17
N GLU A 269 0.74 1.12 4.02
CA GLU A 269 1.62 0.57 3.00
C GLU A 269 0.92 0.57 1.64
N LYS A 270 1.71 0.43 0.56
CA LYS A 270 1.14 0.35 -0.79
C LYS A 270 0.37 -0.95 -1.02
N MET A 271 0.73 -2.01 -0.31
CA MET A 271 0.21 -3.36 -0.52
C MET A 271 0.56 -4.30 0.65
N PRO A 272 -0.43 -4.93 1.30
CA PRO A 272 -1.84 -4.52 1.25
C PRO A 272 -2.00 -3.11 1.85
N THR A 273 -3.12 -2.43 1.57
CA THR A 273 -3.40 -1.09 2.10
C THR A 273 -4.67 -1.11 2.94
N GLY A 274 -4.74 -0.26 3.95
CA GLY A 274 -5.93 -0.10 4.77
C GLY A 274 -7.11 0.52 3.98
N PRO A 275 -8.32 0.53 4.57
CA PRO A 275 -9.48 1.19 3.99
C PRO A 275 -9.23 2.69 3.80
N LYS A 276 -9.84 3.25 2.74
CA LYS A 276 -9.74 4.69 2.44
C LYS A 276 -11.03 5.47 2.70
N THR A 277 -12.15 4.78 2.86
CA THR A 277 -13.45 5.40 3.18
C THR A 277 -13.60 5.58 4.68
N GLU A 278 -14.35 6.60 5.09
CA GLU A 278 -14.62 6.86 6.51
C GLU A 278 -15.27 5.66 7.20
N ALA A 279 -16.33 5.10 6.58
CA ALA A 279 -17.02 3.91 7.09
C ALA A 279 -16.10 2.69 7.20
N GLY A 280 -15.20 2.49 6.21
CA GLY A 280 -14.24 1.39 6.25
C GLY A 280 -13.19 1.57 7.35
N CYS A 281 -12.67 2.79 7.52
CA CYS A 281 -11.73 3.12 8.61
C CYS A 281 -12.36 2.90 9.98
N LYS A 282 -13.59 3.40 10.17
CA LYS A 282 -14.34 3.19 11.41
C LYS A 282 -14.54 1.71 11.71
N ALA A 283 -15.04 0.94 10.75
CA ALA A 283 -15.26 -0.50 10.93
C ALA A 283 -13.96 -1.25 11.25
N HIS A 284 -12.84 -0.87 10.63
CA HIS A 284 -11.53 -1.45 10.92
C HIS A 284 -11.05 -1.13 12.35
N CYS A 285 -11.16 0.13 12.77
CA CYS A 285 -10.77 0.54 14.11
C CYS A 285 -11.66 -0.08 15.20
N GLU A 286 -12.96 -0.26 14.95
CA GLU A 286 -13.87 -0.97 15.85
C GLU A 286 -13.42 -2.43 16.06
N GLN A 287 -12.99 -3.11 14.99
CA GLN A 287 -12.42 -4.46 15.09
C GLN A 287 -11.10 -4.51 15.87
N MET A 288 -10.21 -3.55 15.62
CA MET A 288 -8.95 -3.42 16.38
C MET A 288 -9.19 -3.12 17.86
N ALA A 289 -10.25 -2.39 18.19
CA ALA A 289 -10.63 -2.15 19.58
C ALA A 289 -11.00 -3.46 20.30
N GLU A 290 -11.65 -4.42 19.64
CA GLU A 290 -11.90 -5.75 20.23
C GLU A 290 -10.61 -6.52 20.47
N ILE A 291 -9.62 -6.42 19.57
CA ILE A 291 -8.31 -7.05 19.77
C ILE A 291 -7.59 -6.47 20.99
N LEU A 292 -7.65 -5.14 21.18
CA LEU A 292 -7.01 -4.48 22.33
C LEU A 292 -7.65 -4.87 23.68
N LYS A 293 -8.86 -5.44 23.69
CA LYS A 293 -9.49 -5.99 24.91
C LYS A 293 -8.99 -7.37 25.30
N LEU A 294 -8.24 -8.05 24.44
CA LEU A 294 -7.72 -9.39 24.72
C LEU A 294 -6.56 -9.34 25.72
N ASP A 295 -6.46 -10.37 26.56
CA ASP A 295 -5.32 -10.57 27.46
C ASP A 295 -4.17 -11.29 26.74
N VAL A 296 -3.55 -10.63 25.76
CA VAL A 296 -2.49 -11.23 24.94
C VAL A 296 -1.15 -11.27 25.69
N ARG A 297 -0.50 -12.43 25.70
CA ARG A 297 0.84 -12.65 26.29
C ARG A 297 1.95 -12.85 25.27
N ALA A 298 1.59 -13.11 24.02
CA ALA A 298 2.55 -13.15 22.94
C ALA A 298 1.87 -12.98 21.57
N ILE A 299 2.63 -12.47 20.59
CA ILE A 299 2.21 -12.31 19.19
C ILE A 299 3.14 -13.11 18.29
N ASN A 300 2.58 -13.85 17.35
CA ASN A 300 3.29 -14.53 16.26
C ASN A 300 2.54 -14.33 14.94
N ASP A 301 3.12 -14.77 13.83
CA ASP A 301 2.45 -14.86 12.53
C ASP A 301 2.76 -16.21 11.87
N TYR A 302 2.20 -16.44 10.69
CA TYR A 302 2.39 -17.67 9.92
C TYR A 302 3.74 -17.74 9.19
N HIS A 303 4.52 -16.66 9.16
CA HIS A 303 5.67 -16.47 8.26
C HIS A 303 7.02 -16.29 8.96
N THR A 304 6.97 -16.05 10.26
CA THR A 304 8.10 -15.91 11.15
C THR A 304 8.86 -17.23 11.21
N TYR A 305 10.19 -17.14 11.23
CA TYR A 305 11.08 -18.30 11.23
C TYR A 305 10.82 -19.25 12.41
N PRO A 306 11.08 -20.56 12.24
CA PRO A 306 11.04 -21.52 13.33
C PRO A 306 11.82 -21.05 14.55
N GLY A 307 11.25 -21.20 15.74
CA GLY A 307 11.89 -20.78 16.99
C GLY A 307 11.70 -19.31 17.34
N VAL A 308 11.11 -18.50 16.47
CA VAL A 308 10.97 -17.07 16.68
C VAL A 308 9.55 -16.70 17.13
N GLN A 309 9.51 -15.84 18.15
CA GLN A 309 8.33 -15.17 18.68
C GLN A 309 8.46 -13.66 18.42
N ILE A 310 7.43 -13.02 17.86
CA ILE A 310 7.50 -11.60 17.47
C ILE A 310 7.52 -10.69 18.69
N ARG A 311 6.61 -10.91 19.64
CA ARG A 311 6.49 -10.15 20.90
C ARG A 311 6.04 -11.07 22.04
N ILE A 312 6.47 -10.74 23.26
CA ILE A 312 6.05 -11.36 24.52
C ILE A 312 5.69 -10.25 25.50
N TYR A 313 4.63 -10.45 26.28
CA TYR A 313 4.09 -9.46 27.20
C TYR A 313 3.89 -10.07 28.59
N SER A 314 4.30 -9.32 29.61
CA SER A 314 4.11 -9.71 31.01
C SER A 314 2.68 -9.46 31.50
N SER A 315 1.91 -8.61 30.82
CA SER A 315 0.53 -8.23 31.17
C SER A 315 -0.28 -7.79 29.95
N GLN A 316 -1.62 -7.78 30.09
CA GLN A 316 -2.51 -7.17 29.12
C GLN A 316 -2.19 -5.68 28.91
N GLN A 317 -1.86 -4.96 29.98
CA GLN A 317 -1.52 -3.54 29.92
C GLN A 317 -0.26 -3.31 29.07
N ASP A 318 0.75 -4.18 29.18
CA ASP A 318 1.96 -4.10 28.34
C ASP A 318 1.63 -4.34 26.87
N PHE A 319 0.77 -5.31 26.57
CA PHE A 319 0.27 -5.55 25.21
C PHE A 319 -0.47 -4.33 24.67
N VAL A 320 -1.43 -3.79 25.40
CA VAL A 320 -2.22 -2.62 24.97
C VAL A 320 -1.32 -1.41 24.75
N LYS A 321 -0.32 -1.20 25.61
CA LYS A 321 0.63 -0.10 25.47
C LYS A 321 1.51 -0.24 24.23
N ASP A 322 2.12 -1.41 24.04
CA ASP A 322 3.03 -1.66 22.91
C ASP A 322 2.25 -1.73 21.57
N PHE A 323 1.28 -2.64 21.48
CA PHE A 323 0.50 -2.86 20.27
C PHE A 323 -0.40 -1.67 19.93
N GLY A 324 -1.06 -1.08 20.93
CA GLY A 324 -1.82 0.16 20.73
C GLY A 324 -0.94 1.34 20.31
N GLY A 325 0.29 1.43 20.83
CA GLY A 325 1.28 2.41 20.39
C GLY A 325 1.74 2.21 18.94
N LEU A 326 1.82 0.97 18.48
CA LEU A 326 2.07 0.63 17.07
C LEU A 326 0.89 1.07 16.20
N LEU A 327 -0.34 0.69 16.56
CA LEU A 327 -1.57 1.07 15.84
C LEU A 327 -1.80 2.59 15.83
N ALA A 328 -1.32 3.32 16.83
CA ALA A 328 -1.43 4.78 16.89
C ALA A 328 -0.70 5.51 15.76
N LYS A 329 0.33 4.88 15.16
CA LYS A 329 1.11 5.44 14.04
C LYS A 329 0.32 5.45 12.72
N THR A 330 -0.65 4.56 12.60
CA THR A 330 -1.53 4.38 11.45
C THR A 330 -2.96 4.85 11.71
N GLY A 331 -3.27 5.22 12.96
CA GLY A 331 -4.58 5.69 13.39
C GLY A 331 -5.57 4.56 13.73
N GLU A 332 -5.14 3.31 13.69
CA GLU A 332 -5.98 2.13 13.92
C GLU A 332 -6.41 1.93 15.38
N ASN A 333 -5.83 2.70 16.31
CA ASN A 333 -6.21 2.70 17.72
C ASN A 333 -7.32 3.73 18.05
N ASP A 334 -7.76 4.52 17.07
CA ASP A 334 -8.83 5.50 17.23
C ASP A 334 -10.17 4.85 16.89
N PRO A 335 -11.05 4.55 17.87
CA PRO A 335 -12.29 3.82 17.65
C PRO A 335 -13.29 4.57 16.74
N THR A 336 -13.10 5.87 16.51
CA THR A 336 -13.94 6.63 15.58
C THR A 336 -13.56 6.38 14.12
N GLY A 337 -12.32 5.92 13.87
CA GLY A 337 -11.74 5.81 12.53
C GLY A 337 -11.31 7.14 11.91
N GLU A 338 -11.59 8.29 12.53
CA GLU A 338 -11.34 9.62 11.96
C GLU A 338 -9.84 9.84 11.72
N LYS A 339 -8.99 9.50 12.70
CA LYS A 339 -7.54 9.64 12.57
C LYS A 339 -6.99 8.75 11.46
N MET A 340 -7.44 7.50 11.37
CA MET A 340 -7.05 6.59 10.29
C MET A 340 -7.46 7.15 8.94
N PHE A 341 -8.72 7.57 8.79
CA PHE A 341 -9.24 8.15 7.55
C PHE A 341 -8.42 9.37 7.10
N LYS A 342 -8.13 10.30 8.01
CA LYS A 342 -7.27 11.45 7.73
C LYS A 342 -5.87 11.01 7.30
N LEU A 343 -5.24 10.06 7.99
CA LEU A 343 -3.89 9.57 7.67
C LEU A 343 -3.82 8.82 6.33
N GLN A 344 -4.87 8.08 5.98
CA GLN A 344 -4.97 7.35 4.71
C GLN A 344 -5.12 8.32 3.53
N ASN A 345 -5.84 9.42 3.74
CA ASN A 345 -6.14 10.39 2.68
C ASN A 345 -5.23 11.63 2.70
N SER A 346 -4.43 11.86 3.74
CA SER A 346 -3.49 12.99 3.81
C SER A 346 -2.23 12.80 2.97
N SER A 347 -1.97 11.59 2.48
CA SER A 347 -0.87 11.31 1.56
C SER A 347 -1.13 11.75 0.11
N SER A 348 -2.28 12.38 -0.16
CA SER A 348 -2.51 13.13 -1.40
C SER A 348 -1.68 14.42 -1.52
N GLY A 349 -0.77 14.72 -0.60
CA GLY A 349 0.32 15.69 -0.82
C GLY A 349 1.33 15.23 -1.89
N CYS A 350 1.35 13.94 -2.26
CA CYS A 350 1.98 13.51 -3.52
C CYS A 350 1.18 13.94 -4.76
N GLY A 351 -0.02 14.49 -4.56
CA GLY A 351 -0.92 14.96 -5.61
C GLY A 351 -0.47 16.24 -6.28
N GLN A 352 0.49 17.01 -5.74
CA GLN A 352 1.06 18.14 -6.48
C GLN A 352 2.44 17.83 -7.03
N ILE A 353 3.37 17.24 -6.26
CA ILE A 353 4.68 16.83 -6.81
C ILE A 353 4.54 15.72 -7.86
N GLY A 354 3.62 14.76 -7.69
CA GLY A 354 3.29 13.78 -8.73
C GLY A 354 2.65 14.41 -9.96
N LYS A 355 1.78 15.41 -9.78
CA LYS A 355 1.24 16.21 -10.91
C LYS A 355 2.31 17.05 -11.60
N VAL A 356 3.33 17.53 -10.88
CA VAL A 356 4.49 18.24 -11.43
C VAL A 356 5.33 17.27 -12.28
N VAL A 357 5.62 16.07 -11.74
CA VAL A 357 6.42 15.04 -12.43
C VAL A 357 5.68 14.42 -13.62
N ASP A 358 4.36 14.21 -13.54
CA ASP A 358 3.56 13.65 -14.63
C ASP A 358 3.07 14.70 -15.63
N GLY A 359 2.82 15.94 -15.18
CA GLY A 359 2.25 17.02 -15.99
C GLY A 359 3.27 17.76 -16.85
N ILE A 360 4.51 17.96 -16.35
CA ILE A 360 5.51 18.74 -17.08
C ILE A 360 6.06 17.99 -18.31
N PRO A 361 6.42 16.70 -18.26
CA PRO A 361 6.84 15.95 -19.44
C PRO A 361 5.74 15.87 -20.51
N GLY A 362 4.46 15.79 -20.09
CA GLY A 362 3.31 15.83 -21.00
C GLY A 362 3.16 17.18 -21.72
N CYS A 363 3.41 18.29 -21.03
CA CYS A 363 3.38 19.63 -21.64
C CYS A 363 4.55 19.85 -22.60
N VAL A 364 5.76 19.38 -22.28
CA VAL A 364 6.92 19.56 -23.15
C VAL A 364 6.88 18.62 -24.36
N GLY A 365 6.53 17.34 -24.15
CA GLY A 365 6.48 16.33 -25.21
C GLY A 365 5.41 16.60 -26.27
N VAL A 366 4.22 17.04 -25.87
CA VAL A 366 3.11 17.29 -26.82
C VAL A 366 3.36 18.51 -27.70
N TYR A 367 3.99 19.56 -27.18
CA TYR A 367 4.13 20.82 -27.93
C TYR A 367 5.45 20.94 -28.70
N VAL A 368 6.55 20.37 -28.18
CA VAL A 368 7.86 20.42 -28.85
C VAL A 368 7.98 19.37 -29.95
N LEU A 369 7.44 18.15 -29.75
CA LEU A 369 7.59 17.06 -30.73
C LEU A 369 6.52 17.04 -31.82
N LEU A 370 5.32 17.57 -31.58
CA LEU A 370 4.22 17.53 -32.56
C LEU A 370 4.15 18.79 -33.47
N GLY A 371 5.06 19.75 -33.33
CA GLY A 371 5.12 20.94 -34.18
C GLY A 371 3.86 21.81 -34.12
N VAL A 372 3.14 21.78 -32.99
CA VAL A 372 1.87 22.49 -32.81
C VAL A 372 2.16 24.00 -32.76
N ARG A 373 1.65 24.76 -33.73
CA ARG A 373 1.94 26.20 -33.85
C ARG A 373 1.13 27.11 -32.91
N LYS A 374 0.14 26.56 -32.19
CA LYS A 374 -0.77 27.30 -31.30
C LYS A 374 -1.26 26.42 -30.16
N ALA A 375 -1.12 26.88 -28.92
CA ALA A 375 -1.69 26.26 -27.73
C ALA A 375 -2.92 27.04 -27.27
N ARG A 376 -3.85 26.40 -26.55
CA ARG A 376 -5.06 27.06 -26.04
C ARG A 376 -5.01 27.17 -24.53
N LEU A 377 -5.32 28.36 -24.02
CA LEU A 377 -5.44 28.64 -22.59
C LEU A 377 -6.86 29.16 -22.29
N PRO A 378 -7.52 28.71 -21.21
CA PRO A 378 -8.77 29.33 -20.76
C PRO A 378 -8.58 30.83 -20.48
N LEU A 379 -9.58 31.65 -20.83
CA LEU A 379 -9.56 33.10 -20.60
C LEU A 379 -9.39 33.45 -19.12
N GLU A 380 -9.97 32.65 -18.23
CA GLU A 380 -9.85 32.79 -16.78
C GLU A 380 -8.40 32.60 -16.29
N GLU A 381 -7.67 31.63 -16.87
CA GLU A 381 -6.24 31.42 -16.58
C GLU A 381 -5.38 32.58 -17.13
N TRP A 382 -5.80 33.22 -18.23
CA TRP A 382 -5.14 34.41 -18.78
C TRP A 382 -5.33 35.67 -17.93
N GLU A 383 -6.58 35.95 -17.51
CA GLU A 383 -6.90 37.09 -16.66
C GLU A 383 -6.14 37.02 -15.34
N LEU A 384 -5.97 35.81 -14.80
CA LEU A 384 -5.16 35.56 -13.60
C LEU A 384 -3.66 35.84 -13.82
N LEU A 385 -3.15 35.67 -15.05
CA LEU A 385 -1.73 35.83 -15.36
C LEU A 385 -1.31 37.27 -15.60
N TYR A 386 -2.15 38.03 -16.31
CA TYR A 386 -1.81 39.36 -16.79
C TYR A 386 -2.58 40.47 -16.07
N GLY A 387 -3.58 40.14 -15.23
CA GLY A 387 -4.40 41.12 -14.52
C GLY A 387 -5.28 41.98 -15.45
N GLU A 388 -5.37 41.61 -16.72
CA GLU A 388 -6.11 42.33 -17.76
C GLU A 388 -7.33 41.53 -18.17
N THR A 389 -8.52 42.13 -18.03
CA THR A 389 -9.72 41.68 -18.73
C THR A 389 -9.60 42.08 -20.20
N LEU A 390 -9.60 41.10 -21.09
CA LEU A 390 -9.57 41.37 -22.53
C LEU A 390 -10.82 42.14 -22.94
N ASP A 391 -10.64 43.39 -23.36
CA ASP A 391 -11.73 44.23 -23.83
C ASP A 391 -12.41 43.58 -25.05
N ASN A 392 -13.74 43.61 -25.10
CA ASN A 392 -14.59 42.81 -26.00
C ASN A 392 -14.43 43.15 -27.50
N GLY A 393 -13.46 43.99 -27.87
CA GLY A 393 -13.16 44.40 -29.24
C GLY A 393 -12.25 43.45 -30.03
N THR A 394 -11.56 42.50 -29.39
CA THR A 394 -10.61 41.62 -30.09
C THR A 394 -11.33 40.41 -30.68
N LYS A 395 -11.54 40.39 -32.00
CA LYS A 395 -12.22 39.29 -32.72
C LYS A 395 -11.51 37.95 -32.53
N THR A 396 -12.00 37.12 -31.61
CA THR A 396 -11.59 35.72 -31.44
C THR A 396 -12.09 34.89 -32.63
N LYS A 397 -11.18 34.34 -33.44
CA LYS A 397 -11.55 33.38 -34.49
C LYS A 397 -11.83 32.02 -33.87
N VAL A 398 -13.10 31.70 -33.63
CA VAL A 398 -13.51 30.36 -33.22
C VAL A 398 -13.35 29.38 -34.40
N SER A 399 -12.34 28.51 -34.35
CA SER A 399 -12.20 27.43 -35.33
C SER A 399 -13.06 26.22 -34.92
N LYS A 400 -13.98 25.78 -35.78
CA LYS A 400 -14.73 24.52 -35.57
C LYS A 400 -13.82 23.32 -35.87
N SER A 401 -13.39 22.59 -34.86
CA SER A 401 -12.78 21.25 -35.02
C SER A 401 -13.84 20.16 -34.85
N LYS A 402 -13.82 19.14 -35.71
CA LYS A 402 -14.63 17.92 -35.55
C LYS A 402 -14.06 17.10 -34.39
N VAL A 403 -14.81 16.99 -33.29
CA VAL A 403 -14.52 16.09 -32.17
C VAL A 403 -15.80 15.31 -31.83
N ASN A 404 -15.63 14.06 -31.43
CA ASN A 404 -16.69 13.08 -31.21
C ASN A 404 -17.58 13.42 -30.00
N GLY A 405 -18.82 12.90 -30.02
CA GLY A 405 -20.00 13.47 -29.34
C GLY A 405 -20.04 13.55 -27.81
N ASP A 406 -19.12 12.93 -27.07
CA ASP A 406 -19.21 12.87 -25.61
C ASP A 406 -18.47 14.01 -24.87
N ASP A 407 -17.49 14.67 -25.52
CA ASP A 407 -16.80 15.86 -24.97
C ASP A 407 -17.55 17.19 -25.21
N VAL A 408 -18.63 17.15 -25.98
CA VAL A 408 -19.31 18.34 -26.52
C VAL A 408 -20.09 19.13 -25.46
N ASN A 409 -20.45 18.52 -24.33
CA ASN A 409 -21.20 19.21 -23.28
C ASN A 409 -20.33 19.91 -22.24
N ARG A 410 -19.04 19.54 -22.09
CA ARG A 410 -18.12 20.20 -21.16
C ARG A 410 -17.38 21.37 -21.80
N ILE A 411 -17.11 21.31 -23.11
CA ILE A 411 -16.30 22.32 -23.84
C ILE A 411 -17.14 23.53 -24.32
N LYS A 412 -18.47 23.51 -24.18
CA LYS A 412 -19.33 24.46 -24.89
C LYS A 412 -19.36 25.91 -24.37
N ASN A 413 -18.76 26.24 -23.23
CA ASN A 413 -18.83 27.61 -22.66
C ASN A 413 -17.50 28.24 -22.21
N GLU A 414 -16.35 27.55 -22.34
CA GLU A 414 -15.06 28.16 -21.96
C GLU A 414 -14.49 28.97 -23.13
N LYS A 415 -14.34 30.28 -22.93
CA LYS A 415 -13.61 31.15 -23.87
C LYS A 415 -12.14 30.76 -23.79
N MET A 416 -11.58 30.25 -24.89
CA MET A 416 -10.16 29.90 -24.98
C MET A 416 -9.41 30.96 -25.81
N ILE A 417 -8.20 31.29 -25.39
CA ILE A 417 -7.26 32.13 -26.14
C ILE A 417 -6.22 31.24 -26.82
N ASP A 418 -5.97 31.48 -28.11
CA ASP A 418 -4.84 30.88 -28.80
C ASP A 418 -3.56 31.65 -28.45
N LEU A 419 -2.61 30.98 -27.81
CA LEU A 419 -1.30 31.52 -27.42
C LEU A 419 -0.17 30.77 -28.11
N ASP A 420 1.02 31.36 -28.06
CA ASP A 420 2.24 30.64 -28.38
C ASP A 420 2.43 29.47 -27.39
N PRO A 421 2.76 28.26 -27.87
CA PRO A 421 2.97 27.10 -27.01
C PRO A 421 3.99 27.30 -25.88
N ALA A 422 5.06 28.07 -26.10
CA ALA A 422 6.05 28.31 -25.06
C ALA A 422 5.44 29.07 -23.88
N THR A 423 4.55 30.03 -24.13
CA THR A 423 3.84 30.77 -23.08
C THR A 423 2.95 29.85 -22.24
N VAL A 424 2.22 28.92 -22.87
CA VAL A 424 1.35 27.97 -22.16
C VAL A 424 2.18 26.97 -21.34
N ILE A 425 3.29 26.48 -21.89
CA ILE A 425 4.19 25.56 -21.19
C ILE A 425 4.82 26.26 -19.99
N LEU A 426 5.38 27.46 -20.17
CA LEU A 426 5.98 28.24 -19.08
C LEU A 426 4.97 28.55 -17.99
N HIS A 427 3.73 28.87 -18.36
CA HIS A 427 2.65 29.08 -17.39
C HIS A 427 2.32 27.81 -16.60
N LYS A 428 2.10 26.68 -17.26
CA LYS A 428 1.82 25.40 -16.61
C LYS A 428 2.98 24.99 -15.69
N MET A 429 4.22 25.12 -16.17
CA MET A 429 5.42 24.87 -15.36
C MET A 429 5.49 25.79 -14.14
N ASN A 430 5.21 27.09 -14.31
CA ASN A 430 5.20 28.04 -13.20
C ASN A 430 4.09 27.72 -12.17
N GLN A 431 2.88 27.35 -12.62
CA GLN A 431 1.81 26.90 -11.73
C GLN A 431 2.23 25.67 -10.93
N TYR A 432 2.81 24.65 -11.59
CA TYR A 432 3.27 23.44 -10.93
C TYR A 432 4.38 23.72 -9.91
N LEU A 433 5.34 24.58 -10.26
CA LEU A 433 6.43 24.98 -9.35
C LEU A 433 5.92 25.82 -8.18
N HIS A 434 5.02 26.77 -8.43
CA HIS A 434 4.39 27.61 -7.41
C HIS A 434 3.58 26.77 -6.41
N GLU A 435 2.77 25.83 -6.93
CA GLU A 435 2.03 24.87 -6.10
C GLU A 435 2.97 24.00 -5.24
N ALA A 436 4.02 23.43 -5.84
CA ALA A 436 5.01 22.63 -5.12
C ALA A 436 5.80 23.44 -4.08
N SER A 437 6.00 24.75 -4.29
CA SER A 437 6.76 25.63 -3.40
C SER A 437 6.10 25.81 -2.02
N TYR A 438 4.77 25.73 -1.94
CA TYR A 438 4.05 25.85 -0.66
C TYR A 438 4.24 24.65 0.26
N GLU A 439 4.61 23.49 -0.28
CA GLU A 439 4.66 22.23 0.46
C GLU A 439 6.07 21.84 0.90
N THR A 440 7.13 22.44 0.33
CA THR A 440 8.51 22.06 0.67
C THR A 440 9.31 23.22 1.24
N LYS A 441 10.03 22.96 2.33
CA LYS A 441 10.97 23.91 2.93
C LYS A 441 12.30 24.00 2.17
N ASN A 442 12.45 23.30 1.04
CA ASN A 442 13.71 23.20 0.30
C ASN A 442 13.47 23.07 -1.22
N PRO A 443 13.04 24.16 -1.89
CA PRO A 443 12.82 24.22 -3.33
C PRO A 443 13.99 23.68 -4.20
N PRO A 444 15.28 23.94 -3.87
CA PRO A 444 16.41 23.41 -4.64
C PRO A 444 16.40 21.89 -4.78
N THR A 445 15.87 21.17 -3.77
CA THR A 445 15.82 19.71 -3.79
C THR A 445 14.83 19.18 -4.83
N ILE A 446 13.71 19.89 -5.06
CA ILE A 446 12.73 19.52 -6.10
C ILE A 446 13.30 19.77 -7.49
N PHE A 447 13.94 20.92 -7.71
CA PHE A 447 14.57 21.23 -9.00
C PHE A 447 15.65 20.21 -9.35
N ASN A 448 16.51 19.86 -8.40
CA ASN A 448 17.53 18.83 -8.57
C ASN A 448 16.91 17.46 -8.91
N PHE A 449 15.83 17.08 -8.22
CA PHE A 449 15.13 15.82 -8.48
C PHE A 449 14.48 15.79 -9.87
N TYR A 450 13.85 16.90 -10.27
CA TYR A 450 13.23 17.05 -11.59
C TYR A 450 14.27 16.97 -12.73
N LEU A 451 15.40 17.68 -12.61
CA LEU A 451 16.48 17.62 -13.58
C LEU A 451 17.05 16.20 -13.70
N TRP A 452 17.16 15.48 -12.59
CA TRP A 452 17.63 14.09 -12.59
C TRP A 452 16.67 13.14 -13.31
N THR A 453 15.37 13.21 -13.02
CA THR A 453 14.39 12.30 -13.63
C THR A 453 14.15 12.63 -15.10
N MET A 454 14.12 13.91 -15.45
CA MET A 454 13.97 14.37 -16.83
C MET A 454 15.16 13.94 -17.70
N GLY A 455 16.39 13.95 -17.16
CA GLY A 455 17.57 13.46 -17.89
C GLY A 455 17.43 12.01 -18.35
N VAL A 456 16.85 11.15 -17.52
CA VAL A 456 16.63 9.72 -17.84
C VAL A 456 15.58 9.55 -18.94
N GLU A 457 14.52 10.37 -18.96
CA GLU A 457 13.50 10.30 -20.00
C GLU A 457 13.98 10.91 -21.33
N ILE A 458 14.62 12.08 -21.30
CA ILE A 458 15.10 12.75 -22.52
C ILE A 458 16.17 11.92 -23.25
N ILE A 459 17.02 11.17 -22.52
CA ILE A 459 18.03 10.28 -23.14
C ILE A 459 17.38 9.22 -24.04
N LYS A 460 16.19 8.71 -23.68
CA LYS A 460 15.51 7.66 -24.47
C LYS A 460 15.09 8.17 -25.84
N ASP A 461 14.64 9.43 -25.91
CA ASP A 461 14.07 10.00 -27.13
C ASP A 461 15.10 10.78 -27.97
N LEU A 462 16.07 11.44 -27.33
CA LEU A 462 17.04 12.31 -28.00
C LEU A 462 18.45 11.70 -28.11
N GLY A 463 18.73 10.58 -27.46
CA GLY A 463 20.06 9.97 -27.45
C GLY A 463 21.13 10.97 -27.01
N TRP A 464 22.18 11.18 -27.81
CA TRP A 464 23.26 12.13 -27.49
C TRP A 464 22.84 13.61 -27.49
N LEU A 465 21.75 13.97 -28.18
CA LEU A 465 21.20 15.34 -28.13
C LEU A 465 20.56 15.67 -26.78
N SER A 466 20.33 14.68 -25.92
CA SER A 466 19.85 14.91 -24.55
C SER A 466 20.79 15.80 -23.75
N LEU A 467 22.12 15.69 -23.92
CA LEU A 467 23.10 16.46 -23.15
C LEU A 467 22.99 17.98 -23.37
N PRO A 468 23.04 18.51 -24.61
CA PRO A 468 22.87 19.95 -24.81
C PRO A 468 21.47 20.44 -24.42
N VAL A 469 20.42 19.63 -24.64
CA VAL A 469 19.04 19.98 -24.24
C VAL A 469 18.92 20.06 -22.71
N MET A 470 19.46 19.09 -21.99
CA MET A 470 19.52 19.10 -20.52
C MET A 470 20.37 20.24 -19.98
N GLY A 471 21.44 20.62 -20.67
CA GLY A 471 22.25 21.80 -20.35
C GLY A 471 21.43 23.08 -20.41
N ILE A 472 20.65 23.27 -21.49
CA ILE A 472 19.80 24.46 -21.67
C ILE A 472 18.66 24.48 -20.64
N ILE A 473 17.98 23.35 -20.42
CA ILE A 473 16.87 23.31 -19.45
C ILE A 473 17.38 23.53 -18.03
N SER A 474 18.49 22.89 -17.64
CA SER A 474 19.14 23.13 -16.35
C SER A 474 19.51 24.60 -16.20
N TRP A 475 20.13 25.21 -17.21
CA TRP A 475 20.53 26.61 -17.17
C TRP A 475 19.35 27.56 -17.01
N LEU A 476 18.22 27.31 -17.70
CA LEU A 476 17.01 28.10 -17.55
C LEU A 476 16.38 27.96 -16.16
N LEU A 477 16.31 26.74 -15.63
CA LEU A 477 15.70 26.48 -14.32
C LEU A 477 16.54 27.05 -13.18
N TYR A 478 17.85 26.84 -13.17
CA TYR A 478 18.74 27.45 -12.18
C TYR A 478 18.82 28.98 -12.34
N GLY A 479 18.73 29.50 -13.57
CA GLY A 479 18.67 30.94 -13.80
C GLY A 479 17.41 31.58 -13.18
N LEU A 480 16.26 30.92 -13.27
CA LEU A 480 15.02 31.37 -12.62
C LEU A 480 15.11 31.28 -11.09
N GLU A 481 15.72 30.21 -10.56
CA GLU A 481 15.96 30.03 -9.12
C GLU A 481 16.84 31.15 -8.57
N GLU A 482 17.95 31.46 -9.25
CA GLU A 482 18.87 32.53 -8.86
C GLU A 482 18.19 33.91 -8.87
N ILE A 483 17.38 34.20 -9.89
CA ILE A 483 16.58 35.44 -9.92
C ILE A 483 15.64 35.51 -8.72
N GLY A 484 14.98 34.41 -8.36
CA GLY A 484 14.15 34.31 -7.16
C GLY A 484 14.93 34.61 -5.87
N HIS A 485 16.11 34.00 -5.71
CA HIS A 485 17.00 34.25 -4.58
C HIS A 485 17.45 35.72 -4.50
N LEU A 486 17.77 36.34 -5.63
CA LEU A 486 18.15 37.75 -5.70
C LEU A 486 17.00 38.70 -5.35
N ILE A 487 15.75 38.31 -5.66
CA ILE A 487 14.54 39.07 -5.28
C ILE A 487 14.24 38.92 -3.78
N GLU A 488 14.42 37.73 -3.20
CA GLU A 488 14.14 37.47 -1.79
C GLU A 488 15.10 38.19 -0.83
N GLN A 489 16.29 38.55 -1.30
CA GLN A 489 17.29 39.24 -0.50
C GLN A 489 17.70 40.59 -1.14
N PRO A 490 16.78 41.58 -1.23
CA PRO A 490 17.07 42.82 -1.93
C PRO A 490 18.13 43.70 -1.22
N PHE A 491 18.49 43.38 0.03
CA PHE A 491 19.36 44.19 0.89
C PHE A 491 20.62 43.47 1.39
N VAL A 492 21.11 42.43 0.70
CA VAL A 492 22.42 41.85 1.04
C VAL A 492 23.51 42.94 0.97
N PRO A 493 24.44 43.02 1.95
CA PRO A 493 25.47 44.05 2.00
C PRO A 493 26.26 44.17 0.69
N VAL A 494 26.57 45.41 0.32
CA VAL A 494 27.20 45.83 -0.95
C VAL A 494 28.54 45.13 -1.24
N THR A 495 29.18 44.52 -0.24
CA THR A 495 30.46 43.84 -0.36
C THR A 495 30.45 42.58 -1.22
N ASP A 496 29.28 41.98 -1.48
CA ASP A 496 29.16 40.74 -2.26
C ASP A 496 28.50 40.94 -3.64
N ARG A 497 28.29 42.18 -4.10
CA ARG A 497 27.69 42.45 -5.41
C ARG A 497 28.73 42.35 -6.54
N PRO A 498 28.41 41.72 -7.68
CA PRO A 498 29.24 41.80 -8.88
C PRO A 498 29.47 43.26 -9.28
N SER A 499 30.72 43.61 -9.62
CA SER A 499 31.17 44.99 -9.85
C SER A 499 30.43 45.76 -10.95
N TYR A 500 29.67 45.08 -11.82
CA TYR A 500 28.85 45.72 -12.86
C TYR A 500 27.51 46.27 -12.35
N LEU A 501 27.14 46.03 -11.08
CA LEU A 501 25.94 46.58 -10.45
C LEU A 501 26.24 47.79 -9.54
N ILE A 502 27.49 48.25 -9.52
CA ILE A 502 27.95 49.39 -8.73
C ILE A 502 28.11 50.59 -9.68
N GLU A 503 27.00 51.10 -10.19
CA GLU A 503 26.96 52.46 -10.72
C GLU A 503 25.93 53.27 -9.92
N ASP A 504 26.43 54.31 -9.25
CA ASP A 504 25.65 55.28 -8.51
C ASP A 504 24.85 56.15 -9.49
N SER A 505 23.62 55.74 -9.79
CA SER A 505 22.62 56.62 -10.39
C SER A 505 21.46 56.84 -9.40
N GLU A 506 21.19 58.11 -9.08
CA GLU A 506 20.15 58.62 -8.17
C GLU A 506 18.71 58.47 -8.70
N ASP A 507 18.45 57.52 -9.60
CA ASP A 507 17.14 57.32 -10.20
C ASP A 507 16.62 55.89 -9.94
N ASP A 508 15.82 55.76 -8.87
CA ASP A 508 15.21 54.50 -8.44
C ASP A 508 14.21 53.95 -9.48
N GLU A 509 13.64 54.81 -10.33
CA GLU A 509 12.70 54.40 -11.38
C GLU A 509 13.42 53.75 -12.57
N GLY A 510 14.65 54.20 -12.86
CA GLY A 510 15.54 53.60 -13.86
C GLY A 510 16.02 52.20 -13.45
N LYS A 511 16.32 51.97 -12.17
CA LYS A 511 16.76 50.66 -11.66
C LYS A 511 15.65 49.61 -11.71
N LEU A 512 14.41 49.98 -11.36
CA LEU A 512 13.26 49.08 -11.46
C LEU A 512 12.96 48.70 -12.91
N ASN A 513 12.99 49.68 -13.83
CA ASN A 513 12.81 49.43 -15.26
C ASN A 513 13.97 48.61 -15.86
N MET A 514 15.22 48.80 -15.41
CA MET A 514 16.35 47.99 -15.86
C MET A 514 16.27 46.55 -15.32
N MET A 515 15.81 46.34 -14.09
CA MET A 515 15.59 44.99 -13.53
C MET A 515 14.45 44.24 -14.23
N ILE A 516 13.46 44.96 -14.78
CA ILE A 516 12.35 44.36 -15.54
C ILE A 516 12.73 44.15 -17.02
N GLU A 517 13.40 45.11 -17.66
CA GLU A 517 13.71 45.02 -19.09
C GLU A 517 14.96 44.19 -19.41
N LEU A 518 15.91 44.03 -18.49
CA LEU A 518 17.11 43.24 -18.76
C LEU A 518 16.78 41.74 -18.95
N PRO A 519 15.97 41.08 -18.10
CA PRO A 519 15.50 39.71 -18.35
C PRO A 519 14.70 39.59 -19.66
N ARG A 520 13.88 40.60 -19.96
CA ARG A 520 13.06 40.64 -21.17
C ARG A 520 13.91 40.76 -22.45
N GLN A 521 14.93 41.60 -22.44
CA GLN A 521 15.87 41.76 -23.55
C GLN A 521 16.75 40.52 -23.72
N CYS A 522 17.20 39.89 -22.63
CA CYS A 522 17.89 38.61 -22.66
C CYS A 522 17.02 37.52 -23.30
N LEU A 523 15.75 37.39 -22.88
CA LEU A 523 14.79 36.43 -23.46
C LEU A 523 14.53 36.67 -24.95
N MET A 524 14.43 37.93 -25.40
CA MET A 524 14.22 38.25 -26.81
C MET A 524 15.45 37.94 -27.68
N ILE A 525 16.66 38.27 -27.21
CA ILE A 525 17.91 37.97 -27.92
C ILE A 525 18.11 36.45 -28.00
N LEU A 526 17.81 35.72 -26.92
CA LEU A 526 17.91 34.26 -26.86
C LEU A 526 16.87 33.56 -27.77
N GLY A 527 15.63 34.04 -27.79
CA GLY A 527 14.60 33.55 -28.70
C GLY A 527 14.99 33.75 -30.17
N TYR A 528 15.61 34.88 -30.49
CA TYR A 528 16.12 35.16 -31.83
C TYR A 528 17.24 34.18 -32.25
N TRP A 529 18.21 33.90 -31.37
CA TRP A 529 19.30 32.96 -31.66
C TRP A 529 18.82 31.50 -31.73
N PHE A 530 17.87 31.10 -30.89
CA PHE A 530 17.28 29.77 -30.90
C PHE A 530 16.48 29.48 -32.18
N VAL A 531 15.64 30.44 -32.62
CA VAL A 531 14.91 30.35 -33.90
C VAL A 531 15.87 30.35 -35.09
N ARG A 532 17.00 31.05 -35.00
CA ARG A 532 18.02 31.07 -36.05
C ARG A 532 18.83 29.76 -36.11
N TRP A 533 19.10 29.14 -34.96
CA TRP A 533 19.74 27.82 -34.86
C TRP A 533 18.85 26.69 -35.38
N LEU A 534 17.53 26.74 -35.13
CA LEU A 534 16.58 25.76 -35.68
C LEU A 534 16.34 25.88 -37.20
N ARG A 535 16.79 26.98 -37.81
CA ARG A 535 16.63 27.27 -39.25
C ARG A 535 17.90 27.06 -40.07
N GLY A 536 19.03 26.80 -39.43
CA GLY A 536 20.27 26.34 -40.07
C GLY A 536 20.40 24.84 -39.90
#